data_AF-A0A3M1CY78-F1
#
_entry.id   AF-A0A3M1CY78-F1
#
_cell.length_a   1.000
_cell.length_b   1.000
_cell.length_c   1.000
_cell.angle_alpha   90.00
_cell.angle_beta   90.00
_cell.angle_gamma   90.00
#
_symmetry.space_group_name_H-M   'P 1'
#
loop_
_entity.id
_entity.type
_entity.pdbx_description
1 polymer ?
#
loop_
_entity_poly.entity_id
_entity_poly.type
_entity_poly.pdbx_seq_one_letter_code
_entity_poly.pdbx_strand_id
1 'polypeptide(L)' 'MAIPAFAQQNEFQQGVEAYENFEYQKALKLFQLALKKAESTGLKARIYVYMGVVRYTIGDKSGAQNDFEKALKL' A
#
# COMPACT_ATOMS: atom_id res chain seq x y z
N MET A 1 21.97 -13.93 -11.87
CA MET A 1 21.75 -12.48 -11.75
C MET A 1 21.12 -12.25 -10.38
N ALA A 2 21.94 -11.89 -9.40
CA ALA A 2 21.51 -11.77 -8.01
C ALA A 2 20.64 -10.51 -7.86
N ILE A 3 19.41 -10.65 -7.38
CA ILE A 3 18.62 -9.52 -6.91
C ILE A 3 19.37 -8.99 -5.68
N PRO A 4 19.91 -7.76 -5.68
CA PRO A 4 20.72 -7.29 -4.58
C PRO A 4 19.87 -7.21 -3.30
N ALA A 5 20.45 -7.68 -2.19
CA ALA A 5 19.84 -7.86 -0.87
C ALA A 5 19.35 -6.57 -0.18
N PHE A 6 19.28 -5.44 -0.88
CA PHE A 6 18.62 -4.21 -0.44
C PHE A 6 17.12 -4.17 -0.78
N ALA A 7 16.63 -5.08 -1.64
CA ALA A 7 15.23 -5.15 -2.07
C ALA A 7 14.24 -5.60 -0.98
N GLN A 8 14.69 -5.84 0.26
CA GLN A 8 13.86 -6.14 1.42
C GLN A 8 13.58 -4.91 2.30
N GLN A 9 13.85 -3.69 1.84
CA GLN A 9 13.20 -2.52 2.44
C GLN A 9 11.69 -2.72 2.33
N ASN A 10 11.06 -3.10 3.45
CA ASN A 10 9.66 -3.44 3.63
C ASN A 10 8.76 -2.79 2.56
N GLU A 11 8.11 -3.57 1.68
CA GLU A 11 7.36 -3.02 0.52
C GLU A 11 6.30 -1.99 0.93
N PHE A 12 5.81 -2.10 2.16
CA PHE A 12 4.95 -1.09 2.77
C PHE A 12 5.68 0.27 2.89
N GLN A 13 6.90 0.28 3.42
CA GLN A 13 7.71 1.49 3.55
C GLN A 13 8.04 2.11 2.19
N GLN A 14 8.43 1.29 1.21
CA GLN A 14 8.64 1.78 -0.16
C GLN A 14 7.35 2.35 -0.76
N GLY A 15 6.19 1.76 -0.43
CA GLY A 15 4.88 2.27 -0.84
C GLY A 15 4.58 3.64 -0.26
N VAL A 16 4.94 3.87 1.01
CA VAL A 16 4.82 5.18 1.67
C VAL A 16 5.74 6.20 1.01
N GLU A 17 7.01 5.87 0.78
CA GLU A 17 7.97 6.74 0.08
C GLU A 17 7.50 7.08 -1.34
N ALA A 18 6.96 6.09 -2.06
CA ALA A 18 6.38 6.34 -3.38
C ALA A 18 5.17 7.28 -3.31
N TYR A 19 4.34 7.18 -2.27
CA TYR A 19 3.23 8.11 -2.05
C TYR A 19 3.73 9.54 -1.77
N GLU A 20 4.74 9.70 -0.91
CA GLU A 20 5.36 10.99 -0.59
C GLU A 20 6.02 11.65 -1.80
N ASN A 21 6.57 10.83 -2.72
CA ASN A 21 7.14 11.29 -3.98
C ASN A 21 6.09 11.49 -5.10
N PHE A 22 4.79 11.44 -4.77
CA PHE A 22 3.68 11.55 -5.73
C PHE A 22 3.63 10.44 -6.80
N GLU A 23 4.38 9.34 -6.62
CA GLU A 23 4.42 8.17 -7.50
C GLU A 23 3.24 7.21 -7.22
N TYR A 24 2.00 7.71 -7.29
CA TYR A 24 0.81 7.03 -6.79
C TYR A 24 0.58 5.62 -7.37
N GLN A 25 0.82 5.43 -8.66
CA GLN A 25 0.67 4.10 -9.29
C GLN A 25 1.69 3.09 -8.74
N LYS A 26 2.91 3.55 -8.47
CA LYS A 26 3.96 2.72 -7.87
C LYS A 26 3.62 2.42 -6.41
N ALA A 27 3.16 3.41 -5.66
CA ALA A 27 2.68 3.24 -4.29
C ALA A 27 1.60 2.15 -4.19
N LEU A 28 0.58 2.19 -5.05
CA LEU A 28 -0.46 1.16 -5.09
C LEU A 28 0.08 -0.24 -5.39
N LYS A 29 1.02 -0.37 -6.33
CA LYS A 29 1.66 -1.67 -6.64
C LYS A 29 2.45 -2.20 -5.45
N LEU A 30 3.22 -1.33 -4.78
CA LEU A 30 4.01 -1.68 -3.61
C LEU A 30 3.11 -2.10 -2.44
N PHE A 31 2.02 -1.37 -2.19
CA PHE A 31 1.03 -1.75 -1.18
C PHE A 31 0.34 -3.08 -1.50
N GLN A 32 0.02 -3.37 -2.76
CA GLN A 32 -0.52 -4.67 -3.15
C GLN A 32 0.48 -5.81 -2.91
N LEU A 33 1.76 -5.59 -3.15
CA LEU A 33 2.82 -6.56 -2.85
C LEU A 33 2.96 -6.77 -1.33
N ALA A 34 2.98 -5.68 -0.56
CA ALA A 34 3.01 -5.72 0.90
C ALA A 34 1.80 -6.50 1.46
N LEU A 35 0.60 -6.29 0.91
CA LEU A 35 -0.62 -6.95 1.35
C LEU A 35 -0.57 -8.47 1.17
N LYS A 36 0.04 -8.95 0.06
CA LYS A 36 0.21 -10.39 -0.20
C LYS A 36 1.15 -11.06 0.80
N LYS A 37 2.12 -10.31 1.33
CA LYS A 37 3.11 -10.79 2.30
C LYS A 37 2.70 -10.55 3.75
N ALA A 38 1.71 -9.69 3.99
CA ALA A 38 1.26 -9.34 5.32
C ALA A 38 0.62 -10.56 6.00
N GLU A 39 1.19 -11.01 7.10
CA GLU A 39 0.63 -12.08 7.93
C GLU A 39 -0.27 -11.52 9.04
N SER A 40 0.08 -10.35 9.57
CA SER A 40 -0.68 -9.69 10.64
C SER A 40 -1.88 -8.91 10.11
N THR A 41 -3.03 -9.09 10.76
CA THR A 41 -4.26 -8.31 10.53
C THR A 41 -4.01 -6.81 10.67
N GLY A 42 -3.23 -6.39 11.67
CA GLY A 42 -2.91 -4.97 11.88
C GLY A 42 -2.09 -4.36 10.74
N LEU A 43 -1.19 -5.13 10.14
CA LEU A 43 -0.44 -4.68 8.96
C LEU A 43 -1.35 -4.60 7.73
N LYS A 44 -2.23 -5.60 7.50
CA LYS A 44 -3.21 -5.57 6.41
C LYS A 44 -4.13 -4.35 6.51
N ALA A 45 -4.65 -4.06 7.71
CA ALA A 45 -5.49 -2.89 7.95
C ALA A 45 -4.75 -1.58 7.59
N ARG A 46 -3.51 -1.41 8.05
CA ARG A 46 -2.67 -0.24 7.68
C ARG A 46 -2.47 -0.13 6.17
N ILE A 47 -2.15 -1.25 5.49
CA ILE A 47 -1.95 -1.24 4.04
C ILE A 47 -3.22 -0.79 3.31
N TYR A 48 -4.38 -1.28 3.70
CA TYR A 48 -5.65 -0.84 3.12
C TYR A 48 -5.94 0.64 3.37
N VAL A 49 -5.63 1.18 4.55
CA VAL A 49 -5.74 2.62 4.82
C VAL A 49 -4.87 3.42 3.86
N TYR A 50 -3.61 3.04 3.67
CA TYR A 50 -2.70 3.74 2.76
C TYR A 50 -3.14 3.64 1.29
N MET A 51 -3.63 2.47 0.85
CA MET A 51 -4.22 2.34 -0.49
C MET A 51 -5.43 3.27 -0.67
N GLY A 52 -6.28 3.38 0.36
CA GLY A 52 -7.40 4.31 0.38
C GLY A 52 -6.98 5.77 0.25
N VAL A 53 -5.95 6.18 1.01
CA VAL A 53 -5.37 7.53 0.92
C VAL A 53 -4.82 7.83 -0.47
N VAL A 54 -4.08 6.89 -1.07
CA VAL A 54 -3.53 7.07 -2.42
C VAL A 54 -4.63 7.23 -3.45
N ARG A 55 -5.64 6.35 -3.43
CA ARG A 55 -6.79 6.41 -4.34
C ARG A 55 -7.58 7.71 -4.17
N TYR A 56 -7.80 8.15 -2.94
CA TYR A 56 -8.45 9.42 -2.66
C TYR A 56 -7.67 10.58 -3.27
N THR A 57 -6.34 10.56 -3.12
CA THR A 57 -5.43 11.60 -3.65
C THR A 57 -5.49 11.71 -5.17
N ILE A 58 -5.63 10.58 -5.88
CA ILE A 58 -5.77 10.57 -7.36
C ILE A 58 -7.22 10.74 -7.85
N GLY A 59 -8.17 10.96 -6.95
CA GLY A 59 -9.59 11.17 -7.28
C GLY A 59 -10.45 9.91 -7.41
N ASP A 60 -9.89 8.71 -7.20
CA ASP A 60 -10.62 7.43 -7.14
C ASP A 60 -11.32 7.28 -5.77
N LYS A 61 -12.36 8.08 -5.55
CA LYS A 61 -13.10 8.10 -4.27
C LYS A 61 -13.81 6.78 -4.00
N SER A 62 -14.38 6.14 -5.02
CA SER A 62 -15.07 4.86 -4.87
C SER A 62 -14.10 3.74 -4.48
N GLY A 63 -12.93 3.69 -5.12
CA GLY A 63 -11.88 2.74 -4.73
C GLY A 63 -11.31 3.04 -3.34
N ALA A 64 -11.15 4.32 -2.99
CA ALA A 64 -10.71 4.72 -1.65
C ALA A 64 -11.67 4.24 -0.56
N GLN A 65 -12.97 4.47 -0.75
CA GLN A 65 -14.01 4.02 0.18
C GLN A 65 -13.94 2.49 0.37
N ASN A 66 -13.84 1.73 -0.72
CA ASN A 66 -13.74 0.27 -0.66
C ASN A 66 -12.51 -0.18 0.16
N ASP A 67 -11.35 0.44 -0.05
CA ASP A 67 -10.15 0.09 0.69
C ASP A 67 -10.27 0.48 2.18
N PHE A 68 -10.88 1.62 2.52
CA PHE A 68 -11.17 1.96 3.92
C PHE A 68 -12.16 0.99 4.58
N GLU A 69 -13.21 0.57 3.88
CA GLU A 69 -14.15 -0.43 4.39
C GLU A 69 -13.50 -1.78 4.67
N LYS A 70 -12.54 -2.20 3.82
CA LYS A 70 -11.74 -3.40 4.08
C LYS A 70 -10.86 -3.23 5.31
N ALA A 71 -10.23 -2.07 5.49
CA ALA A 71 -9.43 -1.79 6.68
C ALA A 71 -10.25 -1.87 7.97
N LEU A 72 -11.50 -1.39 7.97
CA LEU A 72 -12.40 -1.42 9.13
C LEU A 72 -12.93 -2.82 9.46
N LYS A 73 -12.95 -3.74 8.48
CA LYS A 73 -13.43 -5.12 8.65
C LYS A 73 -12.37 -6.09 9.18
N LEU A 74 -11.10 -5.67 9.17
CA LEU A 74 -9.95 -6.45 9.65
C LEU A 74 -9.65 -6.13 11.11
#